data_AF-A0A348RXM8-F1
#
_entry.id   AF-A0A348RXM8-F1
#
_cell.length_a   1.000
_cell.length_b   1.000
_cell.length_c   1.000
_cell.angle_alpha   90.00
_cell.angle_beta   90.00
_cell.angle_gamma   90.00
#
_symmetry.space_group_name_H-M   'P 1'
#
loop_
_entity.id
_entity.type
_entity.pdbx_description
1 polymer ?
#
loop_
_entity_poly.entity_id
_entity_poly.type
_entity_poly.pdbx_seq_one_letter_code
_entity_poly.pdbx_strand_id
1 'polypeptide(L)'
;MKAQWSACPTCVYPFQTGDQRDKSTIHSLIGLISSFRNLFYCFVIFLVSLPSNGFAEKRGVVAAGHELAAQAGINALDRGGNAVDAAVAIGLTLGVVDGFNSGIGGGCFMLIRTPRGELVALDGRETAPEKAHRDMYLRDGQAVSGLSQKGALAVGV
;
A
#
# COMPACT_ATOMS: atom_id res chain seq x y z
N MET A 1 15.55 -92.18 60.77
CA MET A 1 15.58 -91.13 61.81
C MET A 1 14.46 -90.15 61.51
N LYS A 2 13.46 -90.08 62.40
CA LYS A 2 12.36 -89.11 62.35
C LYS A 2 12.85 -87.79 62.94
N ALA A 3 12.54 -86.66 62.31
CA ALA A 3 12.57 -85.36 62.96
C ALA A 3 11.33 -84.58 62.51
N GLN A 4 10.28 -84.66 63.34
CA GLN A 4 9.17 -83.71 63.34
C GLN A 4 9.67 -82.44 64.02
N TRP A 5 9.53 -81.29 63.36
CA TRP A 5 9.49 -80.01 64.05
C TRP A 5 8.32 -79.17 63.53
N SER A 6 7.54 -78.76 64.51
CA SER A 6 6.28 -78.04 64.50
C SER A 6 6.42 -76.58 64.07
N ALA A 7 5.40 -76.09 63.36
CA ALA A 7 5.23 -74.69 62.98
C ALA A 7 5.20 -73.76 64.21
N CYS A 8 6.00 -72.69 64.15
CA CYS A 8 5.93 -71.56 65.08
C CYS A 8 4.97 -70.50 64.49
N PRO A 9 3.88 -70.12 65.19
CA PRO A 9 2.82 -69.30 64.62
C PRO A 9 2.97 -67.82 64.96
N THR A 10 4.11 -67.16 64.70
CA THR A 10 4.24 -65.69 64.89
C THR A 10 5.34 -65.04 64.04
N CYS A 11 5.31 -65.20 62.71
CA CYS A 11 6.09 -64.34 61.81
C CYS A 11 5.19 -63.78 60.71
N VAL A 12 4.39 -62.78 61.07
CA VAL A 12 3.73 -61.89 60.10
C VAL A 12 4.79 -60.87 59.68
N TYR A 13 5.45 -61.09 58.54
CA TYR A 13 6.17 -60.01 57.86
C TYR A 13 5.15 -59.16 57.09
N PRO A 14 5.11 -57.83 57.27
CA PRO A 14 4.27 -57.00 56.43
C PRO A 14 4.88 -56.94 55.02
N PHE A 15 4.16 -57.45 54.04
CA PHE A 15 4.41 -57.19 52.63
C PHE A 15 4.06 -55.73 52.34
N GLN A 16 5.06 -54.86 52.34
CA GLN A 16 4.91 -53.48 51.87
C GLN A 16 4.93 -53.46 50.34
N THR A 17 3.76 -53.57 49.69
CA THR A 17 3.57 -52.98 48.36
C THR A 17 3.33 -51.49 48.54
N GLY A 18 4.32 -50.69 48.18
CA GLY A 18 4.21 -49.25 48.23
C GLY A 18 5.41 -48.63 47.56
N ASP A 19 5.42 -48.69 46.23
CA ASP A 19 6.28 -47.86 45.39
C ASP A 19 6.00 -46.37 45.73
N GLN A 20 6.85 -45.80 46.59
CA GLN A 20 6.85 -44.39 46.98
C GLN A 20 7.83 -43.58 46.13
N ARG A 21 8.40 -44.16 45.06
CA ARG A 21 9.13 -43.38 44.07
C ARG A 21 8.11 -42.78 43.10
N ASP A 22 8.27 -41.49 42.84
CA ASP A 22 7.66 -40.79 41.69
C ASP A 22 6.23 -40.24 41.86
N LYS A 23 5.96 -39.45 42.91
CA LYS A 23 4.84 -38.47 42.86
C LYS A 23 5.34 -37.03 42.77
N SER A 24 6.43 -36.70 43.46
CA SER A 24 7.07 -35.38 43.39
C SER A 24 7.69 -35.08 42.02
N THR A 25 8.26 -36.09 41.37
CA THR A 25 8.86 -35.98 40.04
C THR A 25 7.77 -35.85 38.95
N ILE A 26 6.65 -36.58 39.04
CA ILE A 26 5.47 -36.39 38.17
C ILE A 26 4.90 -34.97 38.26
N HIS A 27 4.73 -34.41 39.46
CA HIS A 27 4.21 -33.05 39.63
C HIS A 27 5.15 -31.99 39.02
N SER A 28 6.46 -32.22 39.10
CA SER A 28 7.48 -31.34 38.49
C SER A 28 7.47 -31.42 36.96
N LEU A 29 7.28 -32.62 36.40
CA LEU A 29 7.14 -32.85 34.95
C LEU A 29 5.86 -32.22 34.37
N ILE A 30 4.73 -32.32 35.07
CA ILE A 30 3.46 -31.68 34.65
C ILE A 30 3.59 -30.15 34.66
N GLY A 31 4.24 -29.58 35.68
CA GLY A 31 4.52 -28.14 35.76
C GLY A 31 5.39 -27.65 34.61
N LEU A 32 6.43 -28.43 34.25
CA LEU A 32 7.31 -28.14 33.13
C LEU A 32 6.56 -28.14 31.78
N ILE A 33 5.75 -29.17 31.52
CA ILE A 33 4.94 -29.27 30.29
C ILE A 33 3.90 -28.13 30.21
N SER A 34 3.29 -27.76 31.34
CA SER A 34 2.37 -26.62 31.44
C SER A 34 3.06 -25.29 31.12
N SER A 35 4.28 -25.08 31.61
CA SER A 35 5.07 -23.88 31.28
C SER A 35 5.44 -23.82 29.80
N PHE A 36 5.84 -24.95 29.20
CA PHE A 36 6.10 -25.00 27.75
C PHE A 36 4.84 -24.73 26.92
N ARG A 37 3.68 -25.24 27.36
CA ARG A 37 2.40 -24.97 26.71
C ARG A 37 2.03 -23.49 26.79
N ASN A 38 2.16 -22.86 27.96
CA ASN A 38 1.88 -21.44 28.12
C ASN A 38 2.86 -20.56 27.34
N LEU A 39 4.15 -20.92 27.31
CA LEU A 39 5.15 -20.22 26.52
C LEU A 39 4.89 -20.35 25.02
N PHE A 40 4.47 -21.53 24.56
CA PHE A 40 4.07 -21.76 23.18
C PHE A 40 2.82 -20.93 22.81
N TYR A 41 1.80 -20.88 23.69
CA TYR A 41 0.63 -20.02 23.47
C TYR A 41 1.01 -18.53 23.43
N CYS A 42 1.84 -18.05 24.35
CA CYS A 42 2.33 -16.67 24.32
C CYS A 42 3.12 -16.37 23.05
N PHE A 43 3.95 -17.31 22.58
CA PHE A 43 4.74 -17.16 21.36
C PHE A 43 3.85 -17.14 20.11
N VAL A 44 2.83 -17.99 20.04
CA VAL A 44 1.84 -17.98 18.94
C VAL A 44 1.05 -16.68 18.93
N ILE A 45 0.60 -16.19 20.10
CA ILE A 45 -0.11 -14.90 20.21
C ILE A 45 0.80 -13.74 19.80
N PHE A 46 2.08 -13.77 20.17
CA PHE A 46 3.07 -12.76 19.77
C PHE A 46 3.29 -12.76 18.25
N LEU A 47 3.39 -13.93 17.63
CA LEU A 47 3.52 -14.06 16.17
C LEU A 47 2.26 -13.57 15.42
N VAL A 48 1.07 -13.82 15.94
CA VAL A 48 -0.19 -13.34 15.34
C VAL A 48 -0.40 -11.83 15.52
N SER A 49 0.16 -11.26 16.60
CA SER A 49 0.05 -9.83 16.91
C SER A 49 1.13 -8.97 16.26
N LEU A 50 2.03 -9.55 15.46
CA LEU A 50 2.95 -8.77 14.65
C LEU A 50 2.11 -7.88 13.72
N PRO A 51 2.29 -6.54 13.74
CA PRO A 51 1.64 -5.69 12.77
C PRO A 51 2.12 -6.17 11.40
N SER A 52 1.19 -6.63 10.57
CA SER A 52 1.46 -6.73 9.14
C SER A 52 1.76 -5.32 8.69
N ASN A 53 3.04 -4.94 8.63
CA ASN A 53 3.47 -3.84 7.79
C ASN A 53 3.07 -4.28 6.39
N GLY A 54 1.85 -3.90 5.99
CA GLY A 54 1.36 -4.20 4.67
C GLY A 54 2.42 -3.71 3.72
N PHE A 55 2.92 -4.58 2.85
CA PHE A 55 3.60 -4.12 1.66
C PHE A 55 2.67 -3.07 1.06
N ALA A 56 3.14 -1.83 0.92
CA ALA A 56 2.39 -0.80 0.24
C ALA A 56 1.98 -1.41 -1.10
N GLU A 57 0.70 -1.77 -1.26
CA GLU A 57 0.23 -2.30 -2.52
C GLU A 57 0.54 -1.24 -3.55
N LYS A 58 1.32 -1.59 -4.58
CA LYS A 58 1.60 -0.66 -5.66
C LYS A 58 0.29 -0.38 -6.38
N ARG A 59 -0.35 0.75 -6.08
CA ARG A 59 -1.68 1.11 -6.58
C ARG A 59 -1.68 1.51 -8.06
N GLY A 60 -0.51 1.82 -8.62
CA GLY A 60 -0.34 2.11 -10.04
C GLY A 60 1.08 2.57 -10.37
N VAL A 61 1.27 3.00 -11.62
CA VAL A 61 2.53 3.55 -12.13
C VAL A 61 2.24 4.92 -12.72
N VAL A 62 3.13 5.88 -12.47
CA VAL A 62 3.05 7.25 -12.97
C VAL A 62 4.35 7.60 -13.68
N ALA A 63 4.24 8.25 -14.84
CA ALA A 63 5.35 8.86 -15.55
C ALA A 63 4.98 10.31 -15.89
N ALA A 64 5.88 11.25 -15.58
CA ALA A 64 5.70 12.67 -15.86
C ALA A 64 7.06 13.30 -16.20
N GLY A 65 7.04 14.45 -16.90
CA GLY A 65 8.25 15.18 -17.31
C GLY A 65 9.03 15.83 -16.16
N HIS A 66 8.48 15.81 -14.93
CA HIS A 66 9.10 16.38 -13.74
C HIS A 66 8.89 15.47 -12.54
N GLU A 67 9.93 15.29 -11.70
CA GLU A 67 9.92 14.39 -10.54
C GLU A 67 8.79 14.73 -9.55
N LEU A 68 8.69 16.00 -9.14
CA LEU A 68 7.62 16.46 -8.25
C LEU A 68 6.20 16.21 -8.80
N ALA A 69 6.02 16.30 -10.12
CA ALA A 69 4.72 16.00 -10.74
C ALA A 69 4.42 14.50 -10.71
N ALA A 70 5.42 13.65 -10.99
CA ALA A 70 5.27 12.20 -10.84
C ALA A 70 4.93 11.81 -9.39
N GLN A 71 5.62 12.43 -8.41
CA GLN A 71 5.34 12.22 -7.00
C GLN A 71 3.93 12.67 -6.61
N ALA A 72 3.44 13.79 -7.15
CA ALA A 72 2.06 14.24 -6.93
C ALA A 72 1.03 13.21 -7.44
N GLY A 73 1.27 12.63 -8.62
CA GLY A 73 0.45 11.55 -9.15
C GLY A 73 0.48 10.28 -8.29
N ILE A 74 1.66 9.87 -7.81
CA ILE A 74 1.81 8.74 -6.88
C ILE A 74 1.02 9.01 -5.60
N ASN A 75 1.18 10.20 -5.01
CA ASN A 75 0.46 10.59 -3.78
C ASN A 75 -1.07 10.54 -3.97
N ALA A 76 -1.58 10.90 -5.15
CA ALA A 76 -3.00 10.82 -5.45
C ALA A 76 -3.49 9.36 -5.49
N LEU A 77 -2.73 8.46 -6.13
CA LEU A 77 -3.02 7.02 -6.13
C LEU A 77 -2.97 6.42 -4.73
N ASP A 78 -1.93 6.74 -3.95
CA ASP A 78 -1.73 6.26 -2.58
C ASP A 78 -2.86 6.69 -1.63
N ARG A 79 -3.47 7.85 -1.90
CA ARG A 79 -4.65 8.37 -1.19
C ARG A 79 -5.96 7.72 -1.65
N GLY A 80 -5.92 6.74 -2.55
CA GLY A 80 -7.09 6.02 -3.05
C GLY A 80 -7.73 6.65 -4.28
N GLY A 81 -7.11 7.65 -4.90
CA GLY A 81 -7.55 8.23 -6.17
C GLY A 81 -7.40 7.26 -7.34
N ASN A 82 -8.10 7.55 -8.43
CA ASN A 82 -8.01 6.81 -9.69
C ASN A 82 -6.94 7.42 -10.64
N ALA A 83 -6.79 6.85 -11.83
CA ALA A 83 -5.83 7.32 -12.83
C ALA A 83 -6.10 8.76 -13.32
N VAL A 84 -7.36 9.19 -13.37
CA VAL A 84 -7.75 10.57 -13.74
C VAL A 84 -7.40 11.53 -12.62
N ASP A 85 -7.65 11.18 -11.35
CA ASP A 85 -7.26 12.00 -10.19
C ASP A 85 -5.74 12.23 -10.16
N ALA A 86 -4.97 11.17 -10.44
CA ALA A 86 -3.51 11.25 -10.57
C ALA A 86 -3.09 12.16 -11.74
N ALA A 87 -3.73 12.05 -12.91
CA ALA A 87 -3.46 12.91 -14.06
C ALA A 87 -3.75 14.39 -13.77
N VAL A 88 -4.84 14.70 -13.05
CA VAL A 88 -5.17 16.07 -12.63
C VAL A 88 -4.12 16.61 -11.65
N ALA A 89 -3.71 15.81 -10.67
CA ALA A 89 -2.65 16.19 -9.73
C ALA A 89 -1.31 16.48 -10.44
N ILE A 90 -0.94 15.65 -11.42
CA ILE A 90 0.23 15.85 -12.28
C ILE A 90 0.12 17.17 -13.03
N GLY A 91 -1.00 17.41 -13.74
CA GLY A 91 -1.20 18.61 -14.55
C GLY A 91 -1.13 19.91 -13.75
N LEU A 92 -1.79 19.95 -12.58
CA LEU A 92 -1.73 21.11 -11.68
C LEU A 92 -0.32 21.33 -11.12
N THR A 93 0.41 20.26 -10.80
CA THR A 93 1.78 20.37 -10.31
C THR A 93 2.71 20.87 -11.41
N LEU A 94 2.60 20.34 -12.64
CA LEU A 94 3.36 20.81 -13.80
C LEU A 94 3.11 22.29 -14.09
N GLY A 95 1.89 22.78 -13.88
CA GLY A 95 1.59 24.22 -13.99
C GLY A 95 2.39 25.11 -13.03
N VAL A 96 2.97 24.55 -11.97
CA VAL A 96 3.82 25.25 -11.01
C VAL A 96 5.30 24.97 -11.26
N VAL A 97 5.67 23.71 -11.45
CA VAL A 97 7.09 23.29 -11.52
C VAL A 97 7.68 23.33 -12.94
N ASP A 98 6.83 23.37 -13.97
CA ASP A 98 7.19 23.45 -15.39
C ASP A 98 6.32 24.49 -16.13
N GLY A 99 6.22 25.69 -15.54
CA GLY A 99 5.34 26.77 -16.00
C GLY A 99 5.64 27.31 -17.41
N PHE A 100 6.80 26.99 -17.99
CA PHE A 100 7.14 27.37 -19.36
C PHE A 100 6.37 26.54 -20.39
N ASN A 101 6.00 25.30 -20.06
CA ASN A 101 5.37 24.35 -20.96
C ASN A 101 3.93 24.01 -20.54
N SER A 102 3.68 23.91 -19.24
CA SER A 102 2.38 23.55 -18.68
C SER A 102 1.79 24.70 -17.87
N GLY A 103 0.46 24.85 -17.88
CA GLY A 103 -0.20 25.89 -17.09
C GLY A 103 -1.71 25.90 -17.24
N ILE A 104 -2.38 26.66 -16.39
CA ILE A 104 -3.86 26.79 -16.37
C ILE A 104 -4.41 27.70 -17.47
N GLY A 105 -3.53 28.41 -18.20
CA GLY A 105 -3.91 29.40 -19.22
C GLY A 105 -3.79 28.90 -20.66
N GLY A 106 -3.61 27.59 -20.86
CA GLY A 106 -3.58 26.96 -22.18
C GLY A 106 -4.60 25.82 -22.26
N GLY A 107 -4.33 24.84 -23.12
CA GLY A 107 -5.19 23.69 -23.33
C GLY A 107 -4.53 22.34 -23.05
N CYS A 108 -5.32 21.28 -23.12
CA CYS A 108 -4.81 19.91 -23.00
C CYS A 108 -5.66 18.91 -23.78
N PHE A 109 -5.09 17.73 -23.99
CA PHE A 109 -5.82 16.55 -24.46
C PHE A 109 -5.67 15.44 -23.42
N MET A 110 -6.71 14.65 -23.23
CA MET A 110 -6.62 13.46 -22.37
C MET A 110 -7.24 12.26 -23.07
N LEU A 111 -6.48 11.17 -23.15
CA LEU A 111 -6.98 9.87 -23.58
C LEU A 111 -7.14 8.96 -22.36
N ILE A 112 -8.35 8.48 -22.15
CA ILE A 112 -8.73 7.68 -20.99
C ILE A 112 -9.21 6.33 -21.49
N ARG A 113 -8.64 5.26 -20.94
CA ARG A 113 -9.18 3.91 -21.09
C ARG A 113 -9.84 3.48 -19.78
N THR A 114 -11.14 3.27 -19.81
CA THR A 114 -11.88 2.87 -18.61
C THR A 114 -11.61 1.40 -18.28
N PRO A 115 -11.89 0.94 -17.04
CA PRO A 115 -11.77 -0.47 -16.66
C PRO A 115 -12.65 -1.41 -17.51
N ARG A 116 -13.72 -0.88 -18.12
CA ARG A 116 -14.61 -1.63 -19.02
C ARG A 116 -14.06 -1.72 -20.45
N GLY A 117 -12.90 -1.12 -20.72
CA GLY A 117 -12.24 -1.11 -22.03
C GLY A 117 -12.70 0.00 -22.97
N GLU A 118 -13.60 0.89 -22.52
CA GLU A 118 -14.03 2.07 -23.29
C GLU A 118 -12.87 3.07 -23.43
N LEU A 119 -12.80 3.73 -24.58
CA LEU A 119 -11.86 4.80 -24.86
C LEU A 119 -12.61 6.13 -24.91
N VAL A 120 -12.17 7.07 -24.08
CA VAL A 120 -12.69 8.44 -24.03
C VAL A 120 -11.55 9.40 -24.39
N ALA A 121 -11.84 10.32 -25.30
CA ALA A 121 -10.93 11.42 -25.64
C ALA A 121 -11.54 12.73 -25.17
N LEU A 122 -10.79 13.48 -24.36
CA LEU A 122 -11.13 14.84 -23.97
C LEU A 122 -10.29 15.80 -24.80
N ASP A 123 -10.98 16.68 -25.53
CA ASP A 123 -10.40 17.81 -26.23
C ASP A 123 -10.65 19.07 -25.40
N GLY A 124 -9.59 19.56 -24.76
CA GLY A 124 -9.55 20.83 -24.05
C GLY A 124 -8.63 21.82 -24.76
N ARG A 125 -8.57 21.79 -26.10
CA ARG A 125 -7.78 22.73 -26.88
C ARG A 125 -8.38 24.13 -26.82
N GLU A 126 -7.51 25.13 -26.82
CA GLU A 126 -7.89 26.53 -26.87
C GLU A 126 -8.67 26.82 -28.16
N THR A 127 -9.69 27.66 -28.02
CA THR A 127 -10.56 28.13 -29.09
C THR A 127 -10.24 29.59 -29.42
N ALA A 128 -10.33 29.96 -30.69
CA ALA A 128 -10.19 31.35 -31.08
C ALA A 128 -11.27 32.20 -30.39
N PRO A 129 -10.93 33.35 -29.76
CA PRO A 129 -11.93 34.23 -29.15
C PRO A 129 -13.00 34.68 -30.16
N GLU A 130 -14.19 35.05 -29.69
CA GLU A 130 -15.31 35.48 -30.55
C GLU A 130 -14.94 36.63 -31.52
N LYS A 131 -14.06 37.54 -31.08
CA LYS A 131 -13.60 38.68 -31.89
C LYS A 131 -12.42 38.34 -32.80
N ALA A 132 -11.94 37.10 -32.81
CA ALA A 132 -10.88 36.67 -33.71
C ALA A 132 -11.38 36.72 -35.16
N HIS A 133 -10.51 37.14 -36.07
CA HIS A 133 -10.81 37.22 -37.49
C HIS A 133 -9.56 36.91 -38.30
N ARG A 134 -9.76 36.51 -39.57
CA ARG A 134 -8.70 36.03 -40.47
C ARG A 134 -7.44 36.90 -40.49
N ASP A 135 -7.62 38.22 -40.55
CA ASP A 135 -6.54 39.18 -40.79
C ASP A 135 -6.02 39.87 -39.51
N MET A 136 -6.35 39.38 -38.31
CA MET A 136 -6.01 40.05 -37.04
C MET A 136 -4.51 40.23 -36.80
N TYR A 137 -3.67 39.42 -37.46
CA TYR A 137 -2.21 39.48 -37.39
C TYR A 137 -1.55 40.16 -38.60
N LEU A 138 -2.31 40.77 -39.51
CA LEU A 138 -1.78 41.45 -40.70
C LEU A 138 -1.69 42.96 -40.50
N ARG A 139 -0.66 43.59 -41.08
CA ARG A 139 -0.52 45.04 -41.25
C ARG A 139 -0.10 45.31 -42.69
N ASP A 140 -0.84 46.17 -43.38
CA ASP A 140 -0.62 46.49 -44.81
C ASP A 140 -0.53 45.22 -45.69
N GLY A 141 -1.33 44.20 -45.37
CA GLY A 141 -1.33 42.90 -46.06
C GLY A 141 -0.17 41.98 -45.72
N GLN A 142 0.76 42.38 -44.85
CA GLN A 142 1.92 41.59 -44.42
C GLN A 142 1.73 41.04 -43.02
N ALA A 143 2.18 39.80 -42.80
CA ALA A 143 2.09 39.15 -41.49
C ALA A 143 3.08 39.78 -40.50
N VAL A 144 2.58 40.15 -39.32
CA VAL A 144 3.41 40.62 -38.20
C VAL A 144 3.45 39.52 -37.14
N SER A 145 4.45 38.65 -37.23
CA SER A 145 4.58 37.43 -36.40
C SER A 145 4.54 37.69 -34.89
N GLY A 146 5.05 38.82 -34.43
CA GLY A 146 5.03 39.19 -33.01
C GLY A 146 3.61 39.23 -32.41
N LEU A 147 2.59 39.55 -33.21
CA LEU A 147 1.20 39.66 -32.74
C LEU A 147 0.57 38.30 -32.38
N SER A 148 1.02 37.21 -33.01
CA SER A 148 0.53 35.85 -32.74
C SER A 148 1.42 35.08 -31.75
N GLN A 149 2.50 35.70 -31.27
CA GLN A 149 3.48 35.06 -30.38
C GLN A 149 3.59 35.73 -29.02
N LYS A 150 3.26 37.03 -28.92
CA LYS A 150 3.45 37.84 -27.72
C LYS A 150 2.25 38.73 -27.46
N GLY A 151 1.94 38.90 -26.17
CA GLY A 151 0.84 39.76 -25.72
C GLY A 151 -0.53 39.10 -25.84
N ALA A 152 -1.57 39.87 -25.50
CA ALA A 152 -2.93 39.35 -25.33
C ALA A 152 -3.58 38.80 -26.60
N LEU A 153 -3.17 39.28 -27.80
CA LEU A 153 -3.72 38.78 -29.07
C LEU A 153 -3.28 37.35 -29.37
N ALA A 154 -2.21 36.85 -28.76
CA ALA A 154 -1.68 35.50 -28.97
C ALA A 154 -2.39 34.43 -28.11
N VAL A 155 -3.40 34.80 -27.32
CA VAL A 155 -4.06 33.91 -26.35
C VAL A 155 -5.38 33.39 -26.93
N GLY A 156 -5.55 32.07 -26.91
CA GLY A 156 -6.84 31.40 -27.14
C GLY A 156 -7.60 31.18 -25.84
N VAL A 157 -8.89 30.84 -25.95
CA VAL A 157 -9.79 30.56 -24.81
C VAL A 157 -9.84 29.08 -24.50
#